data_AF-A0A4S4F085-F1
#
_entry.id   AF-A0A4S4F085-F1
#
_cell.length_a   1.000
_cell.length_b   1.000
_cell.length_c   1.000
_cell.angle_alpha   90.00
_cell.angle_beta   90.00
_cell.angle_gamma   90.00
#
_symmetry.space_group_name_H-M   'P 1'
#
loop_
_entity.id
_entity.type
_entity.pdbx_description
1 polymer ?
#
loop_
_entity_poly.entity_id
_entity_poly.type
_entity_poly.pdbx_seq_one_letter_code
_entity_poly.pdbx_strand_id
1 'polypeptide(L)'
;MVNDCIGEEVQIMVAEIPEGGVLLLENVRFYKEEEKNDPEFAKKLASLADLYVNDAFGTAHRAHASTEGELDYLVGAVSNPKKPFAAIVGGSKVSSKIGVIESLLEKVDMLLLGGGMIFTFYKAKGYSVGSSLVEEDKLDLATSLLEKAKSKGVALMLPTDVVVADKFAADANSKIFGEALDSTKTIIWNGPMGVFEFDKFAVGTEMSHISTGGGASLELLEGKSLPGVLALDDA
;
A
#
# COMPACT_ATOMS: atom_id res chain seq x y z
N MET A 1 21.35 2.24 21.51
CA MET A 1 21.02 3.33 20.57
C MET A 1 22.31 4.05 20.31
N VAL A 2 22.72 4.16 19.05
CA VAL A 2 23.97 4.81 18.64
C VAL A 2 23.66 6.26 18.22
N ASN A 3 24.67 7.14 18.27
CA ASN A 3 24.52 8.54 17.84
C ASN A 3 24.66 8.75 16.32
N ASP A 4 24.90 7.67 15.58
CA ASP A 4 25.14 7.64 14.12
C ASP A 4 24.62 6.30 13.55
N CYS A 5 24.62 6.14 12.22
CA CYS A 5 24.39 4.87 11.53
C CYS A 5 25.64 4.33 10.81
N ILE A 6 26.73 5.10 10.71
CA ILE A 6 28.02 4.64 10.15
C ILE A 6 29.23 5.11 10.97
N GLY A 7 30.41 4.54 10.71
CA GLY A 7 31.69 4.98 11.28
C GLY A 7 32.23 4.09 12.40
N GLU A 8 33.42 4.46 12.91
CA GLU A 8 34.20 3.62 13.86
C GLU A 8 33.45 3.36 15.17
N GLU A 9 32.75 4.35 15.73
CA GLU A 9 31.96 4.20 16.97
C GLU A 9 30.82 3.19 16.79
N VAL A 10 30.17 3.18 15.61
CA VAL A 10 29.12 2.22 15.26
C VAL A 10 29.72 0.82 15.07
N GLN A 11 30.84 0.71 14.35
CA GLN A 11 31.53 -0.58 14.13
C GLN A 11 31.97 -1.24 15.45
N ILE A 12 32.48 -0.46 16.40
CA ILE A 12 32.84 -0.95 17.73
C ILE A 12 31.58 -1.43 18.47
N MET A 13 30.53 -0.62 18.54
CA MET A 13 29.29 -1.02 19.24
C MET A 13 28.58 -2.20 18.59
N VAL A 14 28.70 -2.40 17.28
CA VAL A 14 28.22 -3.58 16.55
C VAL A 14 29.03 -4.83 16.92
N ALA A 15 30.36 -4.74 16.96
CA ALA A 15 31.24 -5.84 17.35
C ALA A 15 31.11 -6.25 18.83
N GLU A 16 30.61 -5.35 19.68
CA GLU A 16 30.34 -5.61 21.11
C GLU A 16 28.90 -6.08 21.41
N ILE A 17 28.04 -6.29 20.40
CA ILE A 17 26.69 -6.83 20.60
C ILE A 17 26.79 -8.30 21.11
N PRO A 18 26.24 -8.63 22.30
CA PRO A 18 26.17 -10.01 22.76
C PRO A 18 25.10 -10.79 21.97
N GLU A 19 25.19 -12.12 21.93
CA GLU A 19 24.18 -12.97 21.27
C GLU A 19 22.75 -12.67 21.79
N GLY A 20 21.83 -12.34 20.87
CA GLY A 20 20.47 -11.90 21.20
C GLY A 20 20.33 -10.42 21.62
N GLY A 21 21.41 -9.64 21.59
CA GLY A 21 21.40 -8.19 21.76
C GLY A 21 20.80 -7.46 20.56
N VAL A 22 20.30 -6.24 20.79
CA VAL A 22 19.66 -5.40 19.76
C VAL A 22 20.27 -4.00 19.79
N LEU A 23 20.80 -3.54 18.65
CA LEU A 23 21.34 -2.20 18.49
C LEU A 23 20.51 -1.40 17.49
N LEU A 24 19.90 -0.32 17.97
CA LEU A 24 19.22 0.67 17.11
C LEU A 24 20.22 1.75 16.71
N LEU A 25 20.47 1.86 15.41
CA LEU A 25 21.25 2.94 14.77
C LEU A 25 20.47 4.26 14.79
N GLU A 26 21.16 5.38 14.55
CA GLU A 26 20.51 6.67 14.30
C GLU A 26 19.86 6.72 12.91
N ASN A 27 18.98 7.71 12.69
CA ASN A 27 18.22 7.92 11.47
C ASN A 27 19.11 8.09 10.22
N VAL A 28 19.13 7.06 9.36
CA VAL A 28 19.85 7.04 8.07
C VAL A 28 19.58 8.25 7.17
N ARG A 29 18.42 8.91 7.27
CA ARG A 29 18.08 10.12 6.48
C ARG A 29 18.74 11.41 6.98
N PHE A 30 19.57 11.35 8.02
CA PHE A 30 20.51 12.43 8.31
C PHE A 30 21.64 12.49 7.26
N TYR A 31 21.92 11.37 6.58
CA TYR A 31 22.72 11.34 5.36
C TYR A 31 21.87 11.67 4.13
N LYS A 32 22.43 12.48 3.24
CA LYS A 32 21.79 12.82 1.94
C LYS A 32 22.08 11.77 0.88
N GLU A 33 22.83 10.75 1.26
CA GLU A 33 23.35 9.66 0.46
C GLU A 33 22.34 8.48 0.44
N GLU A 34 21.58 8.34 1.54
CA GLU A 34 20.43 7.44 1.71
C GLU A 34 19.37 7.63 0.60
N GLU A 35 18.79 8.83 0.47
CA GLU A 35 17.72 9.11 -0.53
C GLU A 35 18.22 9.19 -1.99
N LYS A 36 19.51 8.90 -2.24
CA LYS A 36 20.12 8.81 -3.58
C LYS A 36 20.47 7.38 -4.00
N ASN A 37 20.35 6.41 -3.09
CA ASN A 37 21.00 5.10 -3.19
C ASN A 37 22.51 5.20 -3.53
N ASP A 38 23.28 5.92 -2.70
CA ASP A 38 24.74 6.03 -2.87
C ASP A 38 25.46 4.70 -2.52
N PRO A 39 26.20 4.07 -3.45
CA PRO A 39 26.81 2.77 -3.21
C PRO A 39 27.88 2.75 -2.10
N GLU A 40 28.63 3.84 -1.90
CA GLU A 40 29.62 3.93 -0.83
C GLU A 40 28.99 4.31 0.52
N PHE A 41 27.70 4.65 0.57
CA PHE A 41 26.92 4.70 1.81
C PHE A 41 26.26 3.34 2.10
N ALA A 42 25.61 2.72 1.11
CA ALA A 42 25.04 1.37 1.23
C ALA A 42 26.07 0.34 1.71
N LYS A 43 27.25 0.31 1.08
CA LYS A 43 28.41 -0.52 1.46
C LYS A 43 28.94 -0.29 2.88
N LYS A 44 28.71 0.90 3.47
CA LYS A 44 29.07 1.16 4.89
C LYS A 44 28.03 0.58 5.84
N LEU A 45 26.75 0.66 5.51
CA LEU A 45 25.68 0.00 6.26
C LEU A 45 25.87 -1.53 6.21
N ALA A 46 26.02 -2.09 5.01
CA ALA A 46 26.28 -3.52 4.81
C ALA A 46 27.57 -4.02 5.50
N SER A 47 28.56 -3.16 5.75
CA SER A 47 29.77 -3.52 6.52
C SER A 47 29.52 -3.79 8.01
N LEU A 48 28.30 -3.59 8.49
CA LEU A 48 27.88 -3.79 9.89
C LEU A 48 27.14 -5.12 10.12
N ALA A 49 26.82 -5.90 9.08
CA ALA A 49 26.01 -7.11 9.23
C ALA A 49 26.34 -8.22 8.20
N ASP A 50 26.36 -9.47 8.65
CA ASP A 50 26.49 -10.65 7.78
C ASP A 50 25.19 -11.00 7.02
N LEU A 51 24.06 -10.41 7.41
CA LEU A 51 22.73 -10.65 6.84
C LEU A 51 21.85 -9.40 6.95
N TYR A 52 21.09 -9.12 5.89
CA TYR A 52 20.12 -8.02 5.81
C TYR A 52 18.70 -8.58 5.76
N VAL A 53 17.73 -7.87 6.36
CA VAL A 53 16.32 -8.28 6.45
C VAL A 53 15.39 -7.09 6.22
N ASN A 54 14.72 -7.04 5.07
CA ASN A 54 13.77 -5.97 4.74
C ASN A 54 12.36 -6.20 5.33
N ASP A 55 12.20 -6.00 6.63
CA ASP A 55 10.86 -5.90 7.25
C ASP A 55 10.20 -4.51 7.01
N ALA A 56 10.93 -3.61 6.32
CA ALA A 56 10.52 -2.24 6.03
C ALA A 56 9.75 -2.11 4.70
N PHE A 57 8.78 -3.01 4.46
CA PHE A 57 8.02 -3.08 3.20
C PHE A 57 7.47 -1.72 2.76
N GLY A 58 7.04 -0.86 3.70
CA GLY A 58 6.52 0.49 3.40
C GLY A 58 7.49 1.45 2.71
N THR A 59 8.80 1.21 2.78
CA THR A 59 9.83 1.99 2.07
C THR A 59 10.40 1.27 0.86
N ALA A 60 10.12 -0.02 0.65
CA ALA A 60 10.66 -0.82 -0.47
C ALA A 60 10.30 -0.31 -1.88
N HIS A 61 9.33 0.61 -2.01
CA HIS A 61 9.05 1.34 -3.26
C HIS A 61 10.13 2.35 -3.65
N ARG A 62 11.12 2.59 -2.80
CA ARG A 62 12.17 3.59 -3.01
C ARG A 62 13.51 2.93 -3.26
N ALA A 63 14.20 3.46 -4.26
CA ALA A 63 15.62 3.26 -4.47
C ALA A 63 16.39 4.11 -3.45
N HIS A 64 16.60 3.56 -2.25
CA HIS A 64 17.41 4.14 -1.18
C HIS A 64 18.50 3.13 -0.76
N ALA A 65 19.58 3.62 -0.16
CA ALA A 65 20.69 2.77 0.28
C ALA A 65 20.25 1.70 1.28
N SER A 66 19.50 2.09 2.32
CA SER A 66 19.02 1.16 3.36
C SER A 66 17.83 0.27 2.96
N THR A 67 17.31 0.39 1.73
CA THR A 67 16.14 -0.39 1.28
C THR A 67 16.32 -1.12 -0.05
N GLU A 68 17.32 -0.76 -0.84
CA GLU A 68 17.73 -1.39 -2.11
C GLU A 68 19.25 -1.56 -2.15
N GLY A 69 20.03 -0.53 -1.82
CA GLY A 69 21.49 -0.55 -1.98
C GLY A 69 22.24 -1.60 -1.15
N GLU A 70 21.73 -2.00 0.02
CA GLU A 70 22.30 -3.12 0.80
C GLU A 70 22.01 -4.50 0.18
N LEU A 71 20.98 -4.60 -0.67
CA LEU A 71 20.55 -5.84 -1.32
C LEU A 71 21.32 -6.13 -2.63
N ASP A 72 21.92 -5.12 -3.28
CA ASP A 72 22.97 -5.33 -4.30
C ASP A 72 24.16 -6.17 -3.78
N TYR A 73 24.20 -6.44 -2.47
CA TYR A 73 25.15 -7.31 -1.79
C TYR A 73 24.52 -8.57 -1.12
N LEU A 74 23.18 -8.74 -1.02
CA LEU A 74 22.49 -9.70 -0.09
C LEU A 74 21.12 -10.30 -0.55
N VAL A 75 20.54 -11.22 0.27
CA VAL A 75 20.01 -12.60 0.01
C VAL A 75 18.49 -13.07 -0.23
N GLY A 76 17.71 -12.83 -1.31
CA GLY A 76 16.51 -13.66 -1.72
C GLY A 76 15.05 -13.35 -1.19
N ALA A 77 13.85 -13.64 -1.79
CA ALA A 77 13.24 -13.65 -3.17
C ALA A 77 11.69 -14.03 -3.18
N VAL A 78 10.74 -13.39 -3.94
CA VAL A 78 9.24 -13.66 -3.95
C VAL A 78 8.41 -13.27 -5.22
N SER A 79 7.62 -14.18 -5.87
CA SER A 79 6.79 -13.79 -7.06
C SER A 79 5.44 -14.48 -7.50
N ASN A 80 4.71 -15.35 -6.76
CA ASN A 80 3.52 -16.08 -7.34
C ASN A 80 2.26 -16.34 -6.43
N PRO A 81 1.04 -15.83 -6.75
CA PRO A 81 -0.20 -15.97 -5.95
C PRO A 81 -1.23 -17.05 -6.41
N LYS A 82 -2.26 -17.32 -5.57
CA LYS A 82 -3.32 -18.33 -5.81
C LYS A 82 -4.69 -17.71 -6.19
N LYS A 83 -5.47 -18.40 -7.04
CA LYS A 83 -6.81 -18.01 -7.53
C LYS A 83 -7.97 -18.77 -6.86
N PRO A 84 -9.22 -18.24 -6.87
CA PRO A 84 -9.63 -16.93 -7.38
C PRO A 84 -9.08 -15.81 -6.50
N PHE A 85 -8.50 -14.80 -7.14
CA PHE A 85 -7.81 -13.69 -6.50
C PHE A 85 -8.71 -12.47 -6.53
N ALA A 86 -9.06 -11.93 -5.35
CA ALA A 86 -9.80 -10.68 -5.24
C ALA A 86 -8.97 -9.60 -4.54
N ALA A 87 -9.18 -8.35 -4.96
CA ALA A 87 -8.62 -7.18 -4.29
C ALA A 87 -9.71 -6.15 -3.95
N ILE A 88 -9.43 -5.32 -2.97
CA ILE A 88 -10.24 -4.18 -2.54
C ILE A 88 -9.35 -2.94 -2.59
N VAL A 89 -9.80 -1.89 -3.28
CA VAL A 89 -9.09 -0.60 -3.37
C VAL A 89 -9.99 0.50 -2.84
N GLY A 90 -9.66 1.00 -1.66
CA GLY A 90 -10.27 2.18 -1.06
C GLY A 90 -9.42 3.45 -1.20
N GLY A 91 -9.90 4.52 -0.57
CA GLY A 91 -9.32 5.85 -0.61
C GLY A 91 -10.30 6.94 -1.03
N SER A 92 -9.84 8.19 -1.00
CA SER A 92 -10.69 9.36 -1.26
C SER A 92 -10.74 9.79 -2.73
N LYS A 93 -9.77 9.40 -3.56
CA LYS A 93 -9.60 9.87 -4.94
C LYS A 93 -9.21 8.76 -5.91
N VAL A 94 -9.93 8.66 -7.02
CA VAL A 94 -9.64 7.80 -8.18
C VAL A 94 -8.27 8.15 -8.75
N SER A 95 -7.97 9.44 -8.87
CA SER A 95 -6.68 9.95 -9.37
C SER A 95 -5.45 9.39 -8.63
N SER A 96 -5.61 9.07 -7.34
CA SER A 96 -4.54 8.50 -6.50
C SER A 96 -4.40 6.97 -6.58
N LYS A 97 -5.23 6.30 -7.38
CA LYS A 97 -5.37 4.83 -7.45
C LYS A 97 -5.49 4.29 -8.89
N ILE A 98 -5.24 5.11 -9.91
CA ILE A 98 -5.42 4.74 -11.33
C ILE A 98 -4.59 3.50 -11.67
N GLY A 99 -3.26 3.56 -11.54
CA GLY A 99 -2.37 2.44 -11.89
C GLY A 99 -2.67 1.17 -11.09
N VAL A 100 -3.02 1.33 -9.80
CA VAL A 100 -3.38 0.23 -8.89
C VAL A 100 -4.58 -0.53 -9.43
N ILE A 101 -5.65 0.19 -9.77
CA ILE A 101 -6.83 -0.40 -10.41
C ILE A 101 -6.43 -1.01 -11.76
N GLU A 102 -5.71 -0.27 -12.60
CA GLU A 102 -5.36 -0.70 -13.95
C GLU A 102 -4.55 -1.99 -14.01
N SER A 103 -3.67 -2.23 -13.03
CA SER A 103 -2.84 -3.44 -12.94
C SER A 103 -3.52 -4.56 -12.16
N LEU A 104 -4.33 -4.26 -11.13
CA LEU A 104 -5.18 -5.27 -10.51
C LEU A 104 -6.15 -5.86 -11.54
N LEU A 105 -6.71 -5.03 -12.43
CA LEU A 105 -7.53 -5.50 -13.57
C LEU A 105 -6.81 -6.45 -14.53
N GLU A 106 -5.47 -6.56 -14.51
CA GLU A 106 -4.71 -7.57 -15.28
C GLU A 106 -4.52 -8.91 -14.51
N LYS A 107 -4.75 -8.92 -13.18
CA LYS A 107 -4.35 -10.02 -12.28
C LYS A 107 -5.52 -10.68 -11.55
N VAL A 108 -6.45 -9.87 -11.05
CA VAL A 108 -7.55 -10.31 -10.17
C VAL A 108 -8.73 -10.83 -10.97
N ASP A 109 -9.47 -11.76 -10.38
CA ASP A 109 -10.75 -12.24 -10.90
C ASP A 109 -11.91 -11.33 -10.43
N MET A 110 -11.70 -10.57 -9.34
CA MET A 110 -12.67 -9.65 -8.74
C MET A 110 -11.97 -8.42 -8.13
N LEU A 111 -12.55 -7.23 -8.31
CA LEU A 111 -12.03 -5.97 -7.78
C LEU A 111 -13.14 -5.17 -7.11
N LEU A 112 -13.15 -5.09 -5.78
CA LEU A 112 -14.05 -4.19 -5.06
C LEU A 112 -13.39 -2.81 -4.98
N LEU A 113 -14.16 -1.73 -5.17
CA LEU A 113 -13.72 -0.37 -4.85
C LEU A 113 -14.46 0.14 -3.63
N GLY A 114 -13.83 1.04 -2.86
CA GLY A 114 -14.42 1.60 -1.64
C GLY A 114 -13.88 2.98 -1.28
N GLY A 115 -14.22 3.50 -0.11
CA GLY A 115 -13.85 4.86 0.30
C GLY A 115 -14.56 5.94 -0.53
N GLY A 116 -14.16 7.20 -0.36
CA GLY A 116 -14.76 8.34 -1.07
C GLY A 116 -14.69 8.25 -2.61
N MET A 117 -13.75 7.50 -3.17
CA MET A 117 -13.60 7.41 -4.63
C MET A 117 -14.78 6.71 -5.34
N ILE A 118 -15.56 5.87 -4.65
CA ILE A 118 -16.73 5.18 -5.24
C ILE A 118 -17.79 6.14 -5.77
N PHE A 119 -17.93 7.33 -5.19
CA PHE A 119 -18.95 8.28 -5.61
C PHE A 119 -18.65 8.87 -6.99
N THR A 120 -17.38 8.89 -7.42
CA THR A 120 -17.01 9.21 -8.81
C THR A 120 -17.49 8.11 -9.77
N PHE A 121 -17.33 6.83 -9.40
CA PHE A 121 -17.87 5.70 -10.18
C PHE A 121 -19.40 5.65 -10.18
N TYR A 122 -20.06 6.02 -9.06
CA TYR A 122 -21.51 6.11 -8.99
C TYR A 122 -22.06 7.23 -9.87
N LYS A 123 -21.44 8.41 -9.85
CA LYS A 123 -21.84 9.51 -10.72
C LYS A 123 -21.60 9.19 -12.21
N ALA A 124 -20.48 8.53 -12.54
CA ALA A 124 -20.21 8.02 -13.89
C ALA A 124 -21.24 6.99 -14.37
N LYS A 125 -21.79 6.16 -13.45
CA LYS A 125 -22.92 5.25 -13.73
C LYS A 125 -24.30 5.92 -13.69
N GLY A 126 -24.37 7.25 -13.57
CA GLY A 126 -25.61 8.03 -13.61
C GLY A 126 -26.37 8.14 -12.28
N TYR A 127 -25.81 7.68 -11.16
CA TYR A 127 -26.45 7.79 -9.85
C TYR A 127 -26.24 9.18 -9.23
N SER A 128 -27.25 9.65 -8.47
CA SER A 128 -27.09 10.82 -7.61
C SER A 128 -26.28 10.46 -6.36
N VAL A 129 -25.28 11.28 -6.03
CA VAL A 129 -24.34 11.05 -4.91
C VAL A 129 -24.38 12.16 -3.85
N GLY A 130 -25.32 13.10 -3.96
CA GLY A 130 -25.51 14.18 -3.00
C GLY A 130 -24.27 15.08 -2.85
N SER A 131 -23.81 15.25 -1.61
CA SER A 131 -22.61 16.03 -1.23
C SER A 131 -21.33 15.18 -1.15
N SER A 132 -21.35 13.94 -1.61
CA SER A 132 -20.20 13.02 -1.53
C SER A 132 -19.05 13.43 -2.46
N LEU A 133 -17.84 12.99 -2.14
CA LEU A 133 -16.62 13.41 -2.85
C LEU A 133 -16.54 12.84 -4.28
N VAL A 134 -16.49 13.73 -5.28
CA VAL A 134 -16.42 13.37 -6.71
C VAL A 134 -15.25 14.09 -7.39
N GLU A 135 -14.50 13.36 -8.22
CA GLU A 135 -13.56 13.93 -9.18
C GLU A 135 -14.27 14.10 -10.53
N GLU A 136 -14.91 15.26 -10.74
CA GLU A 136 -15.72 15.58 -11.93
C GLU A 136 -14.91 15.44 -13.23
N ASP A 137 -13.62 15.79 -13.18
CA ASP A 137 -12.63 15.70 -14.25
C ASP A 137 -12.08 14.26 -14.45
N LYS A 138 -12.67 13.27 -13.78
CA LYS A 138 -12.31 11.84 -13.85
C LYS A 138 -13.51 10.92 -14.10
N LEU A 139 -14.69 11.45 -14.43
CA LEU A 139 -15.87 10.64 -14.78
C LEU A 139 -15.66 9.76 -16.03
N ASP A 140 -15.00 10.30 -17.06
CA ASP A 140 -14.65 9.53 -18.27
C ASP A 140 -13.67 8.39 -17.95
N LEU A 141 -12.72 8.62 -17.02
CA LEU A 141 -11.79 7.60 -16.54
C LEU A 141 -12.48 6.53 -15.70
N ALA A 142 -13.39 6.92 -14.80
CA ALA A 142 -14.19 5.96 -14.04
C ALA A 142 -15.04 5.08 -15.00
N THR A 143 -15.52 5.66 -16.10
CA THR A 143 -16.25 4.95 -17.17
C THR A 143 -15.33 3.98 -17.92
N SER A 144 -14.16 4.41 -18.39
CA SER A 144 -13.24 3.54 -19.12
C SER A 144 -12.66 2.42 -18.25
N LEU A 145 -12.48 2.62 -16.94
CA LEU A 145 -12.11 1.58 -15.99
C LEU A 145 -13.24 0.55 -15.79
N LEU A 146 -14.51 0.98 -15.76
CA LEU A 146 -15.67 0.07 -15.75
C LEU A 146 -15.77 -0.76 -17.04
N GLU A 147 -15.34 -0.22 -18.18
CA GLU A 147 -15.29 -0.93 -19.46
C GLU A 147 -14.07 -1.87 -19.56
N LYS A 148 -12.89 -1.44 -19.08
CA LYS A 148 -11.67 -2.27 -18.98
C LYS A 148 -11.89 -3.49 -18.09
N ALA A 149 -12.65 -3.36 -17.01
CA ALA A 149 -13.04 -4.48 -16.17
C ALA A 149 -13.92 -5.50 -16.93
N LYS A 150 -14.98 -5.02 -17.61
CA LYS A 150 -15.88 -5.87 -18.40
C LYS A 150 -15.15 -6.61 -19.51
N SER A 151 -14.27 -5.94 -20.26
CA SER A 151 -13.56 -6.54 -21.40
C SER A 151 -12.53 -7.60 -20.99
N LYS A 152 -12.04 -7.55 -19.73
CA LYS A 152 -11.17 -8.57 -19.14
C LYS A 152 -11.91 -9.64 -18.33
N GLY A 153 -13.24 -9.52 -18.20
CA GLY A 153 -14.05 -10.44 -17.39
C GLY A 153 -13.88 -10.29 -15.88
N VAL A 154 -13.26 -9.19 -15.41
CA VAL A 154 -13.05 -8.93 -13.98
C VAL A 154 -14.35 -8.44 -13.35
N ALA A 155 -14.75 -9.07 -12.25
CA ALA A 155 -15.91 -8.63 -11.48
C ALA A 155 -15.58 -7.35 -10.68
N LEU A 156 -15.67 -6.18 -11.32
CA LEU A 156 -15.51 -4.89 -10.64
C LEU A 156 -16.80 -4.52 -9.89
N MET A 157 -16.71 -4.53 -8.56
CA MET A 157 -17.81 -4.29 -7.63
C MET A 157 -17.67 -2.93 -6.95
N LEU A 158 -18.81 -2.32 -6.62
CA LEU A 158 -18.91 -1.12 -5.79
C LEU A 158 -19.79 -1.46 -4.57
N PRO A 159 -19.65 -0.79 -3.41
CA PRO A 159 -20.32 -1.16 -2.18
C PRO A 159 -21.83 -0.90 -2.31
N THR A 160 -22.62 -1.98 -2.31
CA THR A 160 -24.08 -1.95 -2.45
C THR A 160 -24.76 -1.18 -1.32
N ASP A 161 -24.09 -1.05 -0.17
CA ASP A 161 -24.41 -0.14 0.92
C ASP A 161 -23.36 0.97 1.07
N VAL A 162 -23.78 2.13 1.58
CA VAL A 162 -22.88 3.20 2.01
C VAL A 162 -23.37 3.78 3.34
N VAL A 163 -22.43 4.19 4.20
CA VAL A 163 -22.73 4.94 5.43
C VAL A 163 -22.81 6.42 5.08
N VAL A 164 -24.03 6.97 5.04
CA VAL A 164 -24.26 8.40 4.76
C VAL A 164 -24.45 9.15 6.08
N ALA A 165 -23.82 10.33 6.20
CA ALA A 165 -23.90 11.21 7.36
C ALA A 165 -24.46 12.60 7.00
N ASP A 166 -25.10 13.26 7.97
CA ASP A 166 -25.59 14.64 7.83
C ASP A 166 -24.47 15.71 7.86
N LYS A 167 -23.31 15.40 8.46
CA LYS A 167 -22.12 16.26 8.54
C LYS A 167 -20.84 15.45 8.71
N PHE A 168 -19.70 16.07 8.42
CA PHE A 168 -18.37 15.50 8.65
C PHE A 168 -17.92 15.78 10.10
N ALA A 169 -18.41 14.98 11.05
CA ALA A 169 -18.07 15.11 12.48
C ALA A 169 -18.33 13.81 13.26
N ALA A 170 -17.62 13.61 14.38
CA ALA A 170 -17.84 12.47 15.28
C ALA A 170 -19.29 12.41 15.83
N ASP A 171 -19.94 13.55 16.02
CA ASP A 171 -21.32 13.64 16.53
C ASP A 171 -22.40 13.56 15.43
N ALA A 172 -22.03 13.31 14.17
CA ALA A 172 -22.97 13.20 13.04
C ALA A 172 -24.00 12.06 13.19
N ASN A 173 -25.15 12.23 12.54
CA ASN A 173 -26.19 11.21 12.41
C ASN A 173 -25.92 10.40 11.14
N SER A 174 -25.64 9.09 11.30
CA SER A 174 -25.33 8.19 10.18
C SER A 174 -26.46 7.20 9.88
N LYS A 175 -26.52 6.71 8.63
CA LYS A 175 -27.37 5.59 8.19
C LYS A 175 -26.64 4.70 7.19
N ILE A 176 -26.81 3.39 7.33
CA ILE A 176 -26.38 2.35 6.36
C ILE A 176 -27.46 2.20 5.28
N PHE A 177 -27.10 1.82 4.05
CA PHE A 177 -28.02 1.90 2.90
C PHE A 177 -27.90 0.78 1.84
N GLY A 178 -27.84 -0.50 2.24
CA GLY A 178 -27.81 -1.64 1.29
C GLY A 178 -27.57 -3.02 1.92
N GLU A 179 -27.13 -3.98 1.10
CA GLU A 179 -26.88 -5.40 1.45
C GLU A 179 -25.43 -5.85 1.09
N ALA A 180 -24.93 -6.90 1.74
CA ALA A 180 -23.50 -7.29 1.76
C ALA A 180 -23.11 -8.48 0.85
N LEU A 181 -21.80 -8.74 0.72
CA LEU A 181 -21.18 -9.77 -0.15
C LEU A 181 -20.56 -10.92 0.66
N ASP A 182 -20.86 -12.18 0.31
CA ASP A 182 -20.60 -13.36 1.16
C ASP A 182 -20.00 -14.58 0.40
N SER A 183 -18.91 -14.39 -0.39
CA SER A 183 -18.36 -15.49 -1.22
C SER A 183 -16.86 -15.47 -1.59
N THR A 184 -16.05 -14.58 -1.01
CA THR A 184 -14.63 -14.38 -1.37
C THR A 184 -13.67 -15.28 -0.59
N LYS A 185 -12.57 -15.74 -1.21
CA LYS A 185 -11.58 -16.66 -0.59
C LYS A 185 -10.25 -16.01 -0.21
N THR A 186 -9.77 -15.08 -1.01
CA THR A 186 -8.54 -14.30 -0.78
C THR A 186 -8.89 -12.85 -1.02
N ILE A 187 -8.58 -11.98 -0.05
CA ILE A 187 -8.85 -10.55 -0.09
C ILE A 187 -7.54 -9.84 0.21
N ILE A 188 -6.98 -9.12 -0.78
CA ILE A 188 -6.00 -8.06 -0.52
C ILE A 188 -6.77 -6.75 -0.41
N TRP A 189 -6.56 -5.98 0.65
CA TRP A 189 -7.23 -4.69 0.81
C TRP A 189 -6.22 -3.56 1.08
N ASN A 190 -6.29 -2.51 0.25
CA ASN A 190 -5.54 -1.27 0.39
C ASN A 190 -6.49 -0.04 0.51
N GLY A 191 -6.34 0.77 1.56
CA GLY A 191 -7.02 2.06 1.76
C GLY A 191 -8.45 1.95 2.34
N PRO A 192 -8.85 2.78 3.32
CA PRO A 192 -10.08 2.57 4.12
C PRO A 192 -11.39 2.71 3.32
N MET A 193 -12.47 2.07 3.82
CA MET A 193 -13.82 2.16 3.23
C MET A 193 -14.55 3.45 3.61
N GLY A 194 -14.11 4.12 4.68
CA GLY A 194 -14.70 5.35 5.20
C GLY A 194 -13.65 6.23 5.89
N VAL A 195 -14.13 7.23 6.63
CA VAL A 195 -13.30 8.12 7.45
C VAL A 195 -13.06 7.44 8.81
N PHE A 196 -12.21 6.41 8.79
CA PHE A 196 -11.96 5.48 9.90
C PHE A 196 -11.42 6.17 11.17
N GLU A 197 -10.99 7.43 11.06
CA GLU A 197 -10.64 8.33 12.17
C GLU A 197 -11.84 8.68 13.07
N PHE A 198 -13.07 8.29 12.69
CA PHE A 198 -14.26 8.36 13.54
C PHE A 198 -14.97 6.99 13.60
N ASP A 199 -15.22 6.46 14.80
CA ASP A 199 -15.81 5.13 15.04
C ASP A 199 -17.06 4.83 14.19
N LYS A 200 -17.95 5.81 14.02
CA LYS A 200 -19.19 5.71 13.23
C LYS A 200 -18.97 5.42 11.74
N PHE A 201 -17.78 5.67 11.22
CA PHE A 201 -17.39 5.42 9.83
C PHE A 201 -16.27 4.36 9.72
N ALA A 202 -15.72 3.92 10.86
CA ALA A 202 -14.74 2.84 10.96
C ALA A 202 -15.36 1.43 10.82
N VAL A 203 -16.66 1.27 11.06
CA VAL A 203 -17.39 -0.03 11.07
C VAL A 203 -17.13 -0.89 9.82
N GLY A 204 -16.93 -0.29 8.64
CA GLY A 204 -16.56 -1.01 7.43
C GLY A 204 -15.10 -1.44 7.33
N THR A 205 -14.30 -1.30 8.41
CA THR A 205 -12.82 -1.39 8.43
C THR A 205 -12.30 -2.31 9.53
N GLU A 206 -12.83 -3.53 9.55
CA GLU A 206 -12.23 -4.67 10.26
C GLU A 206 -11.53 -5.59 9.25
N MET A 207 -10.35 -6.12 9.59
CA MET A 207 -9.52 -6.91 8.66
C MET A 207 -8.80 -8.08 9.38
N SER A 208 -8.56 -9.16 8.64
CA SER A 208 -7.71 -10.28 9.09
C SER A 208 -6.20 -10.03 8.91
N HIS A 209 -5.82 -9.09 8.05
CA HIS A 209 -4.44 -8.63 7.86
C HIS A 209 -4.44 -7.18 7.36
N ILE A 210 -3.58 -6.33 7.92
CA ILE A 210 -3.45 -4.91 7.55
C ILE A 210 -2.02 -4.69 7.06
N SER A 211 -1.85 -4.35 5.78
CA SER A 211 -0.53 -3.97 5.26
C SER A 211 -0.18 -2.54 5.67
N THR A 212 0.88 -2.38 6.46
CA THR A 212 1.46 -1.08 6.81
C THR A 212 2.20 -0.41 5.64
N GLY A 213 2.37 -1.11 4.51
CA GLY A 213 3.29 -0.72 3.44
C GLY A 213 2.84 0.46 2.56
N GLY A 214 1.62 0.98 2.72
CA GLY A 214 1.15 2.22 2.09
C GLY A 214 1.45 2.31 0.59
N GLY A 215 2.41 3.17 0.22
CA GLY A 215 2.89 3.37 -1.15
C GLY A 215 3.47 2.11 -1.79
N ALA A 216 4.28 1.33 -1.08
CA ALA A 216 4.82 0.08 -1.59
C ALA A 216 3.74 -0.99 -1.78
N SER A 217 2.76 -1.06 -0.87
CA SER A 217 1.58 -1.91 -1.05
C SER A 217 0.77 -1.51 -2.28
N LEU A 218 0.76 -0.23 -2.67
CA LEU A 218 0.14 0.22 -3.92
C LEU A 218 1.00 -0.21 -5.11
N GLU A 219 2.29 0.11 -5.13
CA GLU A 219 3.17 -0.09 -6.28
C GLU A 219 3.45 -1.58 -6.60
N LEU A 220 3.49 -2.47 -5.60
CA LEU A 220 3.53 -3.92 -5.84
C LEU A 220 2.24 -4.44 -6.50
N LEU A 221 1.09 -3.90 -6.09
CA LEU A 221 -0.20 -4.21 -6.71
C LEU A 221 -0.31 -3.59 -8.11
N GLU A 222 0.35 -2.45 -8.36
CA GLU A 222 0.61 -1.89 -9.71
C GLU A 222 1.48 -2.82 -10.57
N GLY A 223 2.12 -3.85 -10.01
CA GLY A 223 3.02 -4.73 -10.76
C GLY A 223 4.30 -4.03 -11.19
N LYS A 224 4.60 -2.89 -10.56
CA LYS A 224 5.95 -2.36 -10.58
C LYS A 224 6.82 -3.29 -9.77
N SER A 225 7.99 -3.57 -10.32
CA SER A 225 9.20 -3.83 -9.56
C SER A 225 9.33 -2.81 -8.43
N LEU A 226 9.16 -3.23 -7.18
CA LEU A 226 9.61 -2.44 -6.04
C LEU A 226 11.12 -2.61 -5.92
N PRO A 227 11.93 -1.54 -5.93
CA PRO A 227 13.39 -1.61 -5.76
C PRO A 227 13.83 -2.56 -4.64
N GLY A 228 13.31 -2.34 -3.43
CA GLY A 228 13.63 -3.14 -2.24
C GLY A 228 12.95 -4.51 -2.12
N VAL A 229 12.26 -4.96 -3.18
CA VAL A 229 11.82 -6.35 -3.33
C VAL A 229 12.47 -7.01 -4.54
N LEU A 230 12.73 -6.28 -5.64
CA LEU A 230 13.57 -6.81 -6.73
C LEU A 230 14.96 -7.15 -6.25
N ALA A 231 15.58 -6.32 -5.42
CA ALA A 231 16.90 -6.63 -4.90
C ALA A 231 16.86 -7.79 -3.86
N LEU A 232 15.66 -8.19 -3.38
CA LEU A 232 15.48 -9.52 -2.77
C LEU A 232 15.31 -10.62 -3.84
N ASP A 233 14.65 -10.40 -4.98
CA ASP A 233 14.49 -11.43 -6.04
C ASP A 233 15.76 -11.69 -6.88
N ASP A 234 16.63 -10.68 -7.06
CA ASP A 234 17.97 -10.72 -7.69
C ASP A 234 19.01 -11.63 -6.99
N ALA A 235 18.60 -12.45 -6.02
CA ALA A 235 19.42 -12.95 -4.91
C ALA A 235 18.97 -14.34 -4.39
#